data_AF-A0A161JZE3-F1
#
_entry.id   AF-A0A161JZE3-F1
#
_cell.length_a   1.000
_cell.length_b   1.000
_cell.length_c   1.000
_cell.angle_alpha   90.00
_cell.angle_beta   90.00
_cell.angle_gamma   90.00
#
_symmetry.space_group_name_H-M   'P 1'
#
loop_
_entity.id
_entity.type
_entity.pdbx_description
1 polymer ?
#
loop_
_entity_poly.entity_id
_entity_poly.type
_entity_poly.pdbx_seq_one_letter_code
_entity_poly.pdbx_strand_id
1 'polypeptide(L)'
;MKHQGFVVLALTLLFGLVFGLARVESAAAGYNGQQLKVTVGCTWSSVTITGRNQYGHIATWRAVNSSYLPCTRPTVSTTGWWWVGNVTISRTTPTKSCVVYVPQSQSGDWVNASCW
;
A
#
# COMPACT_ATOMS: atom_id res chain seq x y z
N MET A 1 46.78 16.90 -25.55
CA MET A 1 45.60 16.00 -25.61
C MET A 1 45.43 15.12 -24.36
N LYS A 2 45.89 15.54 -23.16
CA LYS A 2 45.74 14.74 -21.91
C LYS A 2 44.53 15.15 -21.05
N HIS A 3 43.98 16.34 -21.26
CA HIS A 3 42.88 16.88 -20.46
C HIS A 3 41.50 16.34 -20.85
N GLN A 4 41.32 15.89 -22.09
CA GLN A 4 40.02 15.40 -22.57
C GLN A 4 39.61 14.07 -21.92
N GLY A 5 40.57 13.16 -21.68
CA GLY A 5 40.29 11.90 -20.96
C GLY A 5 39.87 12.13 -19.51
N PHE A 6 40.44 13.14 -18.85
CA PHE A 6 40.10 13.49 -17.46
C PHE A 6 38.69 14.08 -17.35
N VAL A 7 38.28 14.90 -18.33
CA VAL A 7 36.94 15.49 -18.37
C VAL A 7 35.87 14.43 -18.60
N VAL A 8 36.12 13.47 -19.48
CA VAL A 8 35.19 12.35 -19.72
C VAL A 8 35.05 11.46 -18.48
N LEU A 9 36.17 11.17 -17.80
CA LEU A 9 36.16 10.38 -16.56
C LEU A 9 35.43 11.10 -15.42
N ALA A 10 35.61 12.42 -15.31
CA ALA A 10 34.91 13.24 -14.32
C ALA A 10 33.40 13.28 -14.59
N LEU A 11 32.98 13.38 -15.85
CA LEU A 11 31.57 13.34 -16.25
C LEU A 11 30.93 11.99 -15.96
N THR A 12 31.58 10.87 -16.25
CA THR A 12 31.02 9.54 -15.95
C THR A 12 30.91 9.28 -14.44
N LEU A 13 31.88 9.73 -13.65
CA LEU A 13 31.81 9.69 -12.18
C LEU A 13 30.68 10.57 -11.64
N LEU A 14 30.49 11.77 -12.20
CA LEU A 14 29.42 12.68 -11.79
C LEU A 14 28.04 12.10 -12.11
N PHE A 15 27.88 11.53 -13.31
CA PHE A 15 26.67 10.82 -13.71
C PHE A 15 26.41 9.60 -12.78
N GLY A 16 27.43 8.79 -12.49
CA GLY A 16 27.32 7.68 -11.54
C GLY A 16 26.90 8.14 -10.13
N LEU A 17 27.37 9.31 -9.69
CA LEU A 17 26.97 9.90 -8.41
C LEU A 17 25.52 10.40 -8.44
N VAL A 18 25.08 11.07 -9.50
CA VAL A 18 23.70 11.58 -9.61
C VAL A 18 22.69 10.42 -9.69
N PHE A 19 23.01 9.35 -10.42
CA PHE A 19 22.16 8.15 -10.48
C PHE A 19 22.24 7.29 -9.20
N GLY A 20 23.34 7.33 -8.45
CA GLY A 20 23.47 6.69 -7.14
C GLY A 20 22.84 7.47 -5.98
N LEU A 21 22.63 8.78 -6.15
CA LEU A 21 22.02 9.68 -5.15
C LEU A 21 20.50 9.82 -5.29
N ALA A 22 19.91 9.37 -6.40
CA ALA A 22 18.48 9.05 -6.43
C ALA A 22 18.22 7.77 -5.62
N ARG A 23 18.70 7.73 -4.36
CA ARG A 23 18.12 6.88 -3.36
C ARG A 23 16.68 7.32 -3.30
N VAL A 24 15.79 6.44 -3.77
CA VAL A 24 14.39 6.46 -3.38
C VAL A 24 14.45 6.54 -1.86
N GLU A 25 14.21 7.74 -1.32
CA GLU A 25 14.07 7.87 0.11
C GLU A 25 13.04 6.81 0.48
N SER A 26 13.42 5.93 1.39
CA SER A 26 12.45 5.06 2.04
C SER A 26 11.53 6.04 2.74
N ALA A 27 10.44 6.41 2.06
CA ALA A 27 9.39 7.22 2.60
C ALA A 27 9.10 6.58 3.93
N ALA A 28 9.44 7.32 5.00
CA ALA A 28 9.33 6.82 6.35
C ALA A 28 7.88 6.37 6.49
N ALA A 29 7.67 5.05 6.49
CA ALA A 29 6.44 4.55 7.02
C ALA A 29 6.35 5.19 8.39
N GLY A 30 5.31 5.99 8.62
CA GLY A 30 5.03 6.47 9.97
C GLY A 30 5.18 5.25 10.87
N TYR A 31 6.03 5.36 11.90
CA TYR A 31 6.43 4.27 12.78
C TYR A 31 5.29 3.24 12.87
N ASN A 32 5.45 2.08 12.22
CA ASN A 32 4.47 0.97 12.12
C ASN A 32 3.45 0.99 10.96
N GLY A 33 3.91 1.14 9.71
CA GLY A 33 3.28 0.56 8.52
C GLY A 33 1.88 -0.08 8.67
N GLN A 34 0.84 0.75 8.54
CA GLN A 34 -0.51 0.38 8.99
C GLN A 34 -1.20 -0.56 8.01
N GLN A 35 -1.66 -1.69 8.53
CA GLN A 35 -2.44 -2.66 7.76
C GLN A 35 -3.94 -2.40 7.94
N LEU A 36 -4.76 -2.70 6.94
CA LEU A 36 -6.21 -2.58 7.03
C LEU A 36 -6.84 -3.88 7.52
N LYS A 37 -7.65 -3.79 8.57
CA LYS A 37 -8.54 -4.86 9.00
C LYS A 37 -9.97 -4.47 8.64
N VAL A 38 -10.49 -5.06 7.58
CA VAL A 38 -11.80 -4.75 7.03
C VAL A 38 -12.82 -5.78 7.49
N THR A 39 -13.87 -5.34 8.19
CA THR A 39 -15.03 -6.19 8.46
C THR A 39 -15.98 -6.13 7.25
N VAL A 40 -16.35 -7.28 6.69
CA VAL A 40 -16.95 -7.38 5.32
C VAL A 40 -18.38 -7.93 5.27
N GLY A 41 -19.01 -8.15 6.43
CA GLY A 41 -20.38 -8.66 6.54
C GLY A 41 -20.52 -10.16 6.22
N CYS A 42 -21.69 -10.74 6.46
CA CYS A 42 -21.89 -12.20 6.47
C CYS A 42 -21.78 -12.89 5.10
N THR A 43 -21.83 -12.13 4.02
CA THR A 43 -21.68 -12.66 2.67
C THR A 43 -20.67 -11.78 1.97
N TRP A 44 -19.69 -12.41 1.32
CA TRP A 44 -18.74 -11.80 0.39
C TRP A 44 -18.04 -12.91 -0.40
N SER A 45 -17.90 -12.72 -1.71
CA SER A 45 -17.13 -13.64 -2.56
C SER A 45 -15.69 -13.17 -2.74
N SER A 46 -15.49 -11.86 -2.86
CA SER A 46 -14.16 -11.25 -2.85
C SER A 46 -14.20 -9.84 -2.30
N VAL A 47 -13.09 -9.41 -1.72
CA VAL A 47 -12.84 -8.05 -1.25
C VAL A 47 -11.60 -7.53 -1.94
N THR A 48 -11.71 -6.38 -2.60
CA THR A 48 -10.61 -5.70 -3.29
C THR A 48 -10.41 -4.34 -2.64
N ILE A 49 -9.16 -4.04 -2.30
CA ILE A 49 -8.74 -2.80 -1.65
C ILE A 49 -7.74 -2.11 -2.59
N THR A 50 -8.01 -0.87 -2.95
CA THR A 50 -7.19 -0.09 -3.88
C THR A 50 -6.94 1.31 -3.33
N GLY A 51 -5.69 1.75 -3.34
CA GLY A 51 -5.29 3.03 -2.76
C GLY A 51 -3.78 3.23 -2.82
N ARG A 52 -3.29 4.34 -2.26
CA ARG A 52 -1.85 4.56 -2.16
C ARG A 52 -1.26 3.73 -1.03
N ASN A 53 -0.06 3.20 -1.27
CA ASN A 53 0.74 2.53 -0.25
C ASN A 53 1.81 3.47 0.36
N GLN A 54 2.63 2.96 1.28
CA GLN A 54 3.72 3.71 1.93
C GLN A 54 4.75 4.30 0.96
N TYR A 55 4.88 3.72 -0.23
CA TYR A 55 5.80 4.18 -1.28
C TYR A 55 5.15 5.22 -2.21
N GLY A 56 3.91 5.62 -1.92
CA GLY A 56 3.14 6.55 -2.75
C GLY A 56 2.56 5.92 -4.03
N HIS A 57 2.78 4.63 -4.26
CA HIS A 57 2.26 3.92 -5.43
C HIS A 57 0.81 3.49 -5.22
N ILE A 58 0.03 3.47 -6.30
CA ILE A 58 -1.31 2.86 -6.27
C ILE A 58 -1.13 1.34 -6.21
N ALA A 59 -1.59 0.75 -5.12
CA ALA A 59 -1.58 -0.68 -4.88
C ALA A 59 -3.00 -1.25 -4.95
N THR A 60 -3.11 -2.52 -5.29
CA THR A 60 -4.36 -3.28 -5.21
C THR A 60 -4.11 -4.59 -4.46
N TRP A 61 -4.91 -4.84 -3.43
CA TRP A 61 -4.91 -6.07 -2.67
C TRP A 61 -6.27 -6.75 -2.81
N ARG A 62 -6.27 -8.09 -2.85
CA ARG A 62 -7.49 -8.86 -3.03
C ARG A 62 -7.50 -10.08 -2.10
N ALA A 63 -8.60 -10.26 -1.40
CA ALA A 63 -8.97 -11.53 -0.78
C ALA A 63 -10.15 -12.14 -1.53
N VAL A 64 -10.13 -13.45 -1.68
CA VAL A 64 -11.26 -14.24 -2.18
C VAL A 64 -11.71 -15.18 -1.08
N ASN A 65 -13.01 -15.32 -0.92
CA ASN A 65 -13.59 -16.30 -0.03
C ASN A 65 -13.97 -17.55 -0.83
N SER A 66 -13.34 -18.68 -0.52
CA SER A 66 -13.66 -19.98 -1.11
C SER A 66 -14.69 -20.76 -0.31
N SER A 67 -15.03 -20.32 0.91
CA SER A 67 -15.84 -21.08 1.86
C SER A 67 -17.06 -20.28 2.34
N TYR A 68 -18.23 -20.94 2.40
CA TYR A 68 -19.39 -20.35 3.06
C TYR A 68 -19.12 -20.30 4.56
N LEU A 69 -18.66 -19.15 5.06
CA LEU A 69 -18.43 -18.96 6.49
C LEU A 69 -19.79 -18.76 7.19
N PRO A 70 -20.06 -19.44 8.32
CA PRO A 70 -21.22 -19.10 9.15
C PRO A 70 -21.19 -17.61 9.50
N CYS A 71 -22.36 -16.99 9.67
CA CYS A 71 -22.53 -15.53 9.80
C CYS A 71 -21.96 -14.99 11.12
N THR A 72 -20.63 -14.88 11.17
CA THR A 72 -19.83 -14.21 12.19
C THR A 72 -19.03 -13.14 11.47
N ARG A 73 -19.62 -11.97 11.24
CA ARG A 73 -19.04 -10.75 10.63
C ARG A 73 -17.52 -10.88 10.31
N PRO A 74 -17.14 -11.55 9.21
CA PRO A 74 -15.75 -11.92 8.99
C PRO A 74 -14.90 -10.68 8.74
N THR A 75 -13.64 -10.78 9.17
CA THR A 75 -12.63 -9.76 8.95
C THR A 75 -11.61 -10.24 7.94
N VAL A 76 -11.29 -9.41 6.95
CA VAL A 76 -10.14 -9.60 6.07
C VAL A 76 -9.06 -8.59 6.43
N SER A 77 -7.81 -9.03 6.37
CA SER A 77 -6.66 -8.25 6.82
C SER A 77 -5.63 -8.14 5.72
N THR A 78 -5.14 -6.93 5.43
CA THR A 78 -4.11 -6.71 4.40
C THR A 78 -2.71 -6.97 4.94
N THR A 79 -2.22 -8.21 4.84
CA THR A 79 -0.84 -8.53 5.22
C THR A 79 0.16 -8.00 4.19
N GLY A 80 1.21 -7.31 4.64
CA GLY A 80 2.32 -6.85 3.79
C GLY A 80 2.05 -5.59 2.96
N TRP A 81 0.86 -5.00 3.08
CA TRP A 81 0.52 -3.73 2.43
C TRP A 81 0.25 -2.66 3.47
N TRP A 82 0.92 -1.52 3.35
CA TRP A 82 0.70 -0.37 4.24
C TRP A 82 -0.01 0.71 3.47
N TRP A 83 -1.23 1.03 3.88
CA TRP A 83 -2.08 1.97 3.15
C TRP A 83 -1.94 3.39 3.70
N VAL A 84 -2.15 4.38 2.84
CA VAL A 84 -2.09 5.80 3.24
C VAL A 84 -3.15 6.60 2.48
N GLY A 85 -3.83 7.50 3.19
CA GLY A 85 -4.81 8.41 2.64
C GLY A 85 -6.13 7.71 2.30
N ASN A 86 -6.80 8.16 1.24
CA ASN A 86 -8.07 7.58 0.82
C ASN A 86 -7.85 6.23 0.13
N VAL A 87 -8.49 5.20 0.67
CA VAL A 87 -8.47 3.83 0.16
C VAL A 87 -9.89 3.40 -0.19
N THR A 88 -10.06 2.84 -1.37
CA THR A 88 -11.32 2.28 -1.83
C THR A 88 -11.38 0.80 -1.46
N ILE A 89 -12.43 0.39 -0.77
CA ILE A 89 -12.72 -1.00 -0.44
C ILE A 89 -13.96 -1.41 -1.21
N SER A 90 -13.88 -2.52 -1.93
CA SER A 90 -14.99 -3.06 -2.71
C SER A 90 -15.20 -4.53 -2.36
N ARG A 91 -16.46 -4.96 -2.29
CA ARG A 91 -16.86 -6.37 -2.17
C ARG A 91 -17.86 -6.73 -3.26
N THR A 92 -17.88 -7.99 -3.67
CA THR A 92 -18.70 -8.45 -4.80
C THR A 92 -20.06 -9.04 -4.42
N THR A 93 -20.28 -9.46 -3.17
CA THR A 93 -21.54 -10.15 -2.79
C THR A 93 -21.95 -9.79 -1.37
N PRO A 94 -23.00 -8.99 -1.14
CA PRO A 94 -23.60 -8.11 -2.13
C PRO A 94 -22.58 -7.04 -2.57
N THR A 95 -22.67 -6.62 -3.83
CA THR A 95 -21.78 -5.59 -4.38
C THR A 95 -21.87 -4.33 -3.52
N LYS A 96 -20.74 -3.90 -2.96
CA LYS A 96 -20.64 -2.67 -2.18
C LYS A 96 -19.26 -2.06 -2.32
N SER A 97 -19.18 -0.74 -2.29
CA SER A 97 -17.93 0.01 -2.27
C SER A 97 -18.00 1.10 -1.21
N CYS A 98 -16.88 1.39 -0.57
CA CYS A 98 -16.74 2.47 0.39
C CYS A 98 -15.31 3.03 0.34
N VAL A 99 -15.16 4.28 0.76
CA VAL A 99 -13.86 4.95 0.89
C VAL A 99 -13.54 5.11 2.37
N VAL A 100 -12.32 4.73 2.75
CA VAL A 100 -11.81 4.85 4.13
C VAL A 100 -10.53 5.67 4.10
N TYR A 101 -10.39 6.60 5.05
CA TYR A 101 -9.16 7.35 5.24
C TYR A 101 -8.22 6.61 6.20
N VAL A 102 -6.97 6.42 5.77
CA VAL A 102 -5.89 5.81 6.54
C VAL A 102 -4.87 6.90 6.88
N PRO A 103 -4.74 7.30 8.16
CA PRO A 103 -3.82 8.36 8.55
C PRO A 103 -2.37 7.92 8.37
N GLN A 104 -1.46 8.84 8.03
CA GLN A 104 -0.03 8.52 7.91
C GLN A 104 0.61 8.10 9.23
N SER A 105 0.02 8.46 10.38
CA SER A 105 0.50 8.09 11.71
C SER A 105 -0.66 7.72 12.63
N GLN A 106 -0.50 6.65 13.40
CA GLN A 106 -1.44 6.22 14.44
C GLN A 106 -0.71 5.38 15.48
N SER A 107 -1.31 5.23 16.67
CA SER A 107 -0.86 4.26 17.66
C SER A 107 -1.52 2.90 17.39
N GLY A 108 -0.77 1.93 16.85
CA GLY A 108 -1.19 0.54 16.64
C GLY A 108 -1.03 0.01 15.20
N ASP A 109 -1.05 -1.31 15.04
CA ASP A 109 -0.70 -1.99 13.77
C ASP A 109 -1.83 -2.00 12.72
N TRP A 110 -3.08 -1.82 13.15
CA TRP A 110 -4.26 -2.02 12.31
C TRP A 110 -5.19 -0.79 12.27
N VAL A 111 -5.59 -0.39 11.08
CA VAL A 111 -6.77 0.46 10.87
C VAL A 111 -7.99 -0.43 10.69
N ASN A 112 -8.95 -0.30 11.62
CA ASN A 112 -10.23 -0.99 11.50
C ASN A 112 -11.13 -0.25 10.52
N ALA A 113 -11.57 -0.95 9.49
CA ALA A 113 -12.43 -0.44 8.43
C ALA A 113 -13.70 -1.28 8.31
N SER A 114 -14.76 -0.63 7.83
CA SER A 114 -16.10 -1.19 7.81
C SER A 114 -16.78 -0.92 6.48
N CYS A 115 -17.17 -1.98 5.78
CA CYS A 115 -17.80 -1.89 4.45
C CYS A 115 -18.93 -2.92 4.33
N TRP A 116 -20.11 -2.62 4.91
CA TRP A 116 -21.30 -3.48 4.87
C TRP A 116 -22.55 -2.75 4.50
#